data_AF-A0AAW4EHY8-F1
#
_entry.id   AF-A0AAW4EHY8-F1
#
_cell.length_a   1.000
_cell.length_b   1.000
_cell.length_c   1.000
_cell.angle_alpha   90.00
_cell.angle_beta   90.00
_cell.angle_gamma   90.00
#
_symmetry.space_group_name_H-M   'P 1'
#
loop_
_entity.id
_entity.type
_entity.pdbx_description
1 polymer ?
#
loop_
_entity_poly.entity_id
_entity_poly.type
_entity_poly.pdbx_seq_one_letter_code
_entity_poly.pdbx_strand_id
1 'polypeptide(L)'
;MNLLFPLGLAALAAWLLPLLIHLARRHPYTPLDFAALRWLRAQIRPRQRIRFDDWPLLLVRLLLLAALALLLARPALTGSAAPPSAWSVVAPALDARALRGTGEEGNWHWLAPGFPSVEQPAPATPAPLASLLRELDAQLPAGTALTVHVPDPLPGLDGARLQLSRPVQWQAHAMTLASAQTTMAPPRLRVHAEAPASARHWIGALQRAWSPQPAAAELPADTLPARGEIAVWGRTDALPAAWQAWLRDGGSVMTAAKPDAAATVVLRSAEGAPLLWQQRVGQGRLLSLPGQWDAAHNGALRDARLLQALLLALQPPSPPRVGDARDHAPQQAVLPATAAAPRELTPWLLLAIVLLFALERGMASRAARRPA
;
A
#
# COMPACT_ATOMS: atom_id res chain seq x y z
N MET A 1 -4.15 12.60 -23.58
CA MET A 1 -3.83 11.18 -23.89
C MET A 1 -2.39 10.95 -23.48
N ASN A 2 -2.16 9.97 -22.60
CA ASN A 2 -0.83 9.58 -22.15
C ASN A 2 -0.55 8.12 -22.57
N LEU A 3 0.71 7.76 -22.82
CA LEU A 3 1.12 6.38 -23.12
C LEU A 3 1.80 5.80 -21.88
N LEU A 4 1.24 4.74 -21.30
CA LEU A 4 1.83 4.12 -20.10
C LEU A 4 3.09 3.32 -20.44
N PHE A 5 3.22 2.84 -21.68
CA PHE A 5 4.39 2.11 -22.14
C PHE A 5 4.82 2.56 -23.54
N PRO A 6 5.47 3.73 -23.70
CA PRO A 6 5.75 4.31 -25.01
C PRO A 6 6.58 3.41 -25.93
N LEU A 7 7.41 2.53 -25.37
CA LEU A 7 8.18 1.52 -26.11
C LEU A 7 7.31 0.52 -26.88
N GLY A 8 6.03 0.34 -26.51
CA GLY A 8 5.10 -0.51 -27.25
C GLY A 8 4.92 -0.09 -28.71
N LEU A 9 5.13 1.19 -29.04
CA LEU A 9 5.10 1.68 -30.42
C LEU A 9 6.22 1.13 -31.30
N ALA A 10 7.32 0.64 -30.72
CA ALA A 10 8.40 -0.01 -31.48
C ALA A 10 7.89 -1.24 -32.27
N ALA A 11 6.80 -1.88 -31.82
CA ALA A 11 6.14 -2.96 -32.55
C ALA A 11 5.61 -2.55 -33.93
N LEU A 12 5.45 -1.24 -34.22
CA LEU A 12 5.12 -0.77 -35.58
C LEU A 12 6.19 -1.14 -36.62
N ALA A 13 7.43 -1.44 -36.20
CA ALA A 13 8.45 -2.00 -37.09
C ALA A 13 7.99 -3.29 -37.79
N ALA A 14 7.03 -4.03 -37.22
CA ALA A 14 6.43 -5.20 -37.85
C ALA A 14 5.74 -4.90 -39.19
N TRP A 15 5.40 -3.63 -39.49
CA TRP A 15 4.88 -3.20 -40.81
C TRP A 15 5.86 -3.48 -41.96
N LEU A 16 7.18 -3.49 -41.69
CA LEU A 16 8.19 -3.80 -42.70
C LEU A 16 7.96 -5.19 -43.31
N LEU A 17 7.53 -6.17 -42.52
CA LEU A 17 7.39 -7.55 -42.97
C LEU A 17 6.31 -7.72 -44.07
N PRO A 18 5.03 -7.36 -43.88
CA PRO A 18 4.02 -7.48 -44.93
C PRO A 18 4.28 -6.55 -46.12
N LEU A 19 4.86 -5.37 -45.91
CA LEU A 19 5.24 -4.46 -47.00
C LEU A 19 6.33 -5.08 -47.89
N LEU A 20 7.38 -5.62 -47.28
CA LEU A 20 8.47 -6.30 -48.00
C LEU A 20 7.96 -7.56 -48.70
N ILE A 21 7.12 -8.37 -48.04
CA ILE A 21 6.51 -9.56 -48.67
C ILE A 21 5.62 -9.17 -49.86
N HIS A 22 4.84 -8.08 -49.75
CA HIS A 22 4.00 -7.61 -50.83
C HIS A 22 4.84 -7.11 -52.01
N LEU A 23 5.93 -6.37 -51.75
CA LEU A 23 6.87 -5.90 -52.78
C LEU A 23 7.66 -7.06 -53.42
N ALA A 24 7.96 -8.11 -52.65
CA ALA A 24 8.70 -9.29 -53.11
C ALA A 24 7.82 -10.33 -53.82
N ARG A 25 6.49 -10.29 -53.67
CA ARG A 25 5.58 -11.22 -54.34
C ARG A 25 5.58 -10.98 -55.85
N ARG A 26 6.32 -11.84 -56.54
CA ARG A 26 6.27 -12.01 -57.99
C ARG A 26 5.19 -13.05 -58.28
N HIS A 27 4.22 -12.76 -59.14
CA HIS A 27 3.25 -13.78 -59.54
C HIS A 27 3.99 -14.90 -60.30
N PRO A 28 3.86 -16.17 -59.88
CA PRO A 28 4.24 -17.28 -60.74
C PRO A 28 3.29 -17.26 -61.93
N TYR A 29 3.81 -16.90 -63.10
CA TYR A 29 3.10 -17.16 -64.34
C TYR A 29 3.03 -18.68 -64.47
N THR A 30 1.85 -19.26 -64.30
CA THR A 30 1.58 -20.61 -64.78
C THR A 30 1.54 -20.51 -66.30
N PRO A 31 2.53 -21.05 -67.03
CA PRO A 31 2.44 -21.09 -68.47
C PRO A 31 1.24 -21.95 -68.84
N LEU A 32 0.21 -21.33 -69.39
CA LEU A 32 -0.91 -22.06 -69.96
C LEU A 32 -0.43 -22.61 -71.30
N ASP A 33 -0.27 -23.94 -71.39
CA ASP A 33 0.21 -24.58 -72.60
C ASP A 33 -0.93 -24.58 -73.64
N PHE A 34 -0.93 -23.56 -74.50
CA PHE A 34 -1.96 -23.38 -75.53
C PHE A 34 -1.41 -23.82 -76.88
N ALA A 35 -1.82 -25.01 -77.32
CA ALA A 35 -1.27 -25.70 -78.50
C ALA A 35 -1.36 -24.88 -79.80
N ALA A 36 -2.31 -23.96 -79.92
CA ALA A 36 -2.49 -23.11 -81.10
C ALA A 36 -1.42 -22.00 -81.23
N LEU A 37 -0.72 -21.64 -80.15
CA LEU A 37 0.28 -20.56 -80.15
C LEU A 37 1.70 -21.05 -80.47
N ARG A 38 1.93 -22.37 -80.60
CA ARG A 38 3.25 -22.95 -80.91
C ARG A 38 3.86 -22.43 -82.23
N TRP A 39 3.03 -21.98 -83.17
CA TRP A 39 3.48 -21.48 -84.48
C TRP A 39 3.67 -19.95 -84.54
N LEU A 40 3.32 -19.23 -83.47
CA LEU A 40 3.38 -17.77 -83.43
C LEU A 40 4.74 -17.28 -82.88
N ARG A 41 5.66 -16.87 -83.75
CA ARG A 41 6.96 -16.27 -83.36
C ARG A 41 6.83 -14.78 -83.06
N ALA A 42 6.15 -14.45 -81.97
CA ALA A 42 6.18 -13.09 -81.42
C ALA A 42 6.80 -13.12 -80.01
N GLN A 43 8.09 -12.75 -79.91
CA GLN A 43 8.70 -12.44 -78.62
C GLN A 43 8.24 -11.06 -78.16
N ILE A 44 7.01 -10.97 -77.67
CA ILE A 44 6.56 -9.77 -76.95
C ILE A 44 7.23 -9.81 -75.59
N ARG A 45 8.21 -8.92 -75.33
CA ARG A 45 8.79 -8.77 -73.99
C ARG A 45 7.67 -8.32 -73.04
N PRO A 46 7.28 -9.13 -72.05
CA PRO A 46 6.22 -8.74 -71.13
C PRO A 46 6.68 -7.49 -70.36
N ARG A 47 5.96 -6.39 -70.54
CA ARG A 47 6.19 -5.16 -69.77
C ARG A 47 5.66 -5.40 -68.35
N GLN A 48 6.57 -5.75 -67.47
CA GLN A 48 6.33 -5.96 -66.05
C GLN A 48 5.90 -4.64 -65.42
N ARG A 49 4.59 -4.46 -65.19
CA ARG A 49 4.08 -3.37 -64.33
C ARG A 49 3.75 -3.97 -62.98
N ILE A 50 4.30 -3.37 -61.93
CA ILE A 50 3.92 -3.66 -60.55
C ILE A 50 2.45 -3.24 -60.42
N ARG A 51 1.54 -4.21 -60.32
CA ARG A 51 0.11 -3.93 -60.10
C ARG A 51 -0.22 -4.31 -58.66
N PHE A 52 -0.77 -3.35 -57.93
CA PHE A 52 -1.14 -3.50 -56.52
C PHE A 52 -2.48 -4.25 -56.42
N ASP A 53 -2.48 -5.54 -56.73
CA ASP A 53 -3.65 -6.39 -56.50
C ASP A 53 -3.70 -6.72 -54.98
N ASP A 54 -4.91 -6.70 -54.38
CA ASP A 54 -5.19 -6.91 -52.93
C ASP A 54 -4.75 -5.81 -51.92
N TRP A 55 -4.55 -4.56 -52.35
CA TRP A 55 -4.30 -3.42 -51.44
C TRP A 55 -5.27 -3.29 -50.23
N PRO A 56 -6.60 -3.54 -50.34
CA PRO A 56 -7.48 -3.47 -49.17
C PRO A 56 -7.15 -4.52 -48.10
N LEU A 57 -6.67 -5.73 -48.48
CA LEU A 57 -6.25 -6.76 -47.52
C LEU A 57 -4.93 -6.37 -46.82
N LEU A 58 -4.00 -5.77 -47.58
CA LEU A 58 -2.75 -5.23 -47.03
C LEU A 58 -3.05 -4.14 -45.97
N LEU A 59 -3.97 -3.22 -46.29
CA LEU A 59 -4.37 -2.14 -45.39
C LEU A 59 -4.92 -2.68 -44.06
N VAL A 60 -5.81 -3.68 -44.12
CA VAL A 60 -6.36 -4.33 -42.92
C VAL A 60 -5.26 -4.97 -42.07
N ARG A 61 -4.27 -5.61 -42.72
CA ARG A 61 -3.13 -6.23 -42.02
C ARG A 61 -2.26 -5.20 -41.30
N LEU A 62 -2.02 -4.04 -41.94
CA LEU A 62 -1.29 -2.93 -41.33
C LEU A 62 -2.07 -2.33 -40.16
N LEU A 63 -3.39 -2.16 -40.30
CA LEU A 63 -4.27 -1.69 -39.22
C LEU A 63 -4.28 -2.65 -38.03
N LEU A 64 -4.29 -3.97 -38.27
CA LEU A 64 -4.23 -4.97 -37.21
C LEU A 64 -2.90 -4.90 -36.44
N LEU A 65 -1.77 -4.80 -37.15
CA LEU A 65 -0.46 -4.63 -36.52
C LEU A 65 -0.36 -3.30 -35.75
N ALA A 66 -0.94 -2.23 -36.29
CA ALA A 66 -1.00 -0.94 -35.61
C ALA A 66 -1.82 -0.99 -34.33
N ALA A 67 -2.99 -1.64 -34.36
CA ALA A 67 -3.82 -1.85 -33.19
C ALA A 67 -3.11 -2.68 -32.11
N LEU A 68 -2.34 -3.71 -32.52
CA LEU A 68 -1.53 -4.52 -31.60
C LEU A 68 -0.38 -3.71 -30.98
N ALA A 69 0.33 -2.89 -31.76
CA ALA A 69 1.35 -1.99 -31.24
C ALA A 69 0.74 -0.97 -30.26
N LEU A 70 -0.46 -0.45 -30.56
CA LEU A 70 -1.19 0.44 -29.67
C LEU A 70 -1.63 -0.27 -28.39
N LEU A 71 -2.04 -1.54 -28.45
CA LEU A 71 -2.35 -2.35 -27.28
C LEU A 71 -1.13 -2.47 -26.35
N LEU A 72 0.05 -2.74 -26.91
CA LEU A 72 1.31 -2.77 -26.16
C LEU A 72 1.69 -1.41 -25.59
N ALA A 73 1.36 -0.32 -26.29
CA ALA A 73 1.63 1.04 -25.84
C ALA A 73 0.72 1.51 -24.70
N ARG A 74 -0.39 0.78 -24.44
CA ARG A 74 -1.42 1.06 -23.43
C ARG A 74 -1.80 2.55 -23.39
N PRO A 75 -2.43 3.08 -24.45
CA PRO A 75 -2.88 4.46 -24.46
C PRO A 75 -3.95 4.65 -23.39
N ALA A 76 -3.78 5.72 -22.62
CA ALA A 76 -4.70 6.08 -21.59
C ALA A 76 -5.24 7.49 -21.79
N LEU A 77 -6.55 7.63 -21.60
CA LEU A 77 -7.22 8.92 -21.62
C LEU A 77 -7.03 9.60 -20.26
N THR A 78 -6.45 10.79 -20.30
CA THR A 78 -6.41 11.74 -19.20
C THR A 78 -7.68 12.58 -19.30
N GLY A 79 -8.71 12.22 -18.54
CA GLY A 79 -10.00 12.89 -18.57
C GLY A 79 -10.98 12.19 -17.64
N SER A 80 -11.52 12.94 -16.69
CA SER A 80 -12.61 12.49 -15.83
C SER A 80 -13.86 12.23 -16.68
N ALA A 81 -14.55 11.12 -16.40
CA ALA A 81 -15.96 10.99 -16.78
C ALA A 81 -16.73 12.22 -16.26
N ALA A 82 -17.89 12.53 -16.86
CA ALA A 82 -18.73 13.63 -16.40
C ALA A 82 -18.84 13.56 -14.86
N PRO A 83 -18.47 14.63 -14.14
CA PRO A 83 -18.37 14.57 -12.70
C PRO A 83 -19.76 14.23 -12.13
N PRO A 84 -19.88 13.25 -11.24
CA PRO A 84 -21.07 13.17 -10.40
C PRO A 84 -21.17 14.51 -9.65
N SER A 85 -22.33 15.13 -9.66
CA SER A 85 -22.55 16.43 -9.00
C SER A 85 -22.35 16.35 -7.49
N ALA A 86 -22.64 15.19 -6.91
CA ALA A 86 -22.46 14.88 -5.50
C ALA A 86 -22.00 13.43 -5.28
N TRP A 87 -21.12 13.22 -4.31
CA TRP A 87 -20.61 11.92 -3.90
C TRP A 87 -20.72 11.77 -2.39
N SER A 88 -21.37 10.71 -1.92
CA SER A 88 -21.58 10.45 -0.48
C SER A 88 -20.85 9.19 -0.06
N VAL A 89 -20.04 9.27 1.01
CA VAL A 89 -19.34 8.12 1.58
C VAL A 89 -19.72 7.87 3.02
N VAL A 90 -19.88 6.59 3.37
CA VAL A 90 -20.31 6.15 4.70
C VAL A 90 -19.25 5.24 5.32
N ALA A 91 -18.83 5.54 6.55
CA ALA A 91 -17.94 4.67 7.31
C ALA A 91 -18.59 3.29 7.53
N PRO A 92 -17.84 2.17 7.39
CA PRO A 92 -18.40 0.81 7.50
C PRO A 92 -19.08 0.47 8.83
N ALA A 93 -18.81 1.24 9.90
CA ALA A 93 -19.44 1.05 11.20
C ALA A 93 -20.88 1.59 11.27
N LEU A 94 -21.30 2.39 10.29
CA LEU A 94 -22.64 2.99 10.23
C LEU A 94 -23.56 2.20 9.30
N ASP A 95 -24.86 2.30 9.53
CA ASP A 95 -25.86 1.76 8.61
C ASP A 95 -26.08 2.70 7.42
N ALA A 96 -25.39 2.42 6.31
CA ALA A 96 -25.52 3.21 5.10
C ALA A 96 -26.92 3.13 4.46
N ARG A 97 -27.67 2.04 4.66
CA ARG A 97 -29.03 1.92 4.07
C ARG A 97 -30.00 2.84 4.78
N ALA A 98 -29.90 2.93 6.11
CA ALA A 98 -30.68 3.88 6.89
C ALA A 98 -30.32 5.34 6.55
N LEU A 99 -29.02 5.65 6.41
CA LEU A 99 -28.55 7.01 6.10
C LEU A 99 -28.87 7.44 4.66
N ARG A 100 -28.86 6.52 3.70
CA ARG A 100 -29.20 6.81 2.30
C ARG A 100 -30.67 7.22 2.12
N GLY A 101 -31.59 6.53 2.80
CA GLY A 101 -33.02 6.70 2.57
C GLY A 101 -33.39 6.55 1.08
N THR A 102 -34.03 7.58 0.52
CA THR A 102 -34.45 7.67 -0.90
C THR A 102 -33.45 8.43 -1.80
N GLY A 103 -32.20 8.59 -1.36
CA GLY A 103 -31.17 9.28 -2.15
C GLY A 103 -30.92 8.63 -3.52
N GLU A 104 -30.38 9.40 -4.46
CA GLU A 104 -30.09 8.92 -5.83
C GLU A 104 -29.23 7.64 -5.83
N GLU A 105 -29.69 6.65 -6.60
CA GLU A 105 -28.98 5.39 -6.79
C GLU A 105 -27.62 5.63 -7.48
N GLY A 106 -26.54 5.12 -6.88
CA GLY A 106 -25.20 5.11 -7.49
C GLY A 106 -24.20 6.16 -6.98
N ASN A 107 -24.61 7.15 -6.17
CA ASN A 107 -23.69 8.16 -5.60
C ASN A 107 -23.27 7.86 -4.14
N TRP A 108 -23.67 6.71 -3.60
CA TRP A 108 -23.42 6.32 -2.22
C TRP A 108 -22.45 5.14 -2.15
N HIS A 109 -21.33 5.35 -1.45
CA HIS A 109 -20.23 4.39 -1.39
C HIS A 109 -19.78 4.14 0.05
N TRP A 110 -19.27 2.94 0.32
CA TRP A 110 -18.58 2.66 1.57
C TRP A 110 -17.21 3.33 1.59
N LEU A 111 -16.83 3.87 2.74
CA LEU A 111 -15.48 4.36 2.99
C LEU A 111 -14.55 3.18 3.29
N ALA A 112 -14.19 2.47 2.22
CA ALA A 112 -13.36 1.28 2.23
C ALA A 112 -12.50 1.20 0.95
N PRO A 113 -11.45 0.36 0.90
CA PRO A 113 -10.62 0.22 -0.29
C PRO A 113 -11.46 -0.06 -1.54
N GLY A 114 -11.27 0.76 -2.59
CA GLY A 114 -12.01 0.66 -3.85
C GLY A 114 -13.42 1.29 -3.85
N PHE A 115 -13.85 1.91 -2.75
CA PHE A 115 -15.12 2.63 -2.61
C PHE A 115 -16.34 1.87 -3.19
N PRO A 116 -16.63 0.64 -2.72
CA PRO A 116 -17.75 -0.14 -3.24
C PRO A 116 -19.08 0.56 -2.94
N SER A 117 -20.09 0.30 -3.77
CA SER A 117 -21.45 0.82 -3.55
C SER A 117 -22.03 0.31 -2.23
N VAL A 118 -22.85 1.13 -1.56
CA VAL A 118 -23.57 0.77 -0.33
C VAL A 118 -24.60 -0.36 -0.50
N GLU A 119 -24.92 -0.73 -1.74
CA GLU A 119 -25.73 -1.92 -2.03
C GLU A 119 -25.01 -3.22 -1.66
N GLN A 120 -23.69 -3.21 -1.73
CA GLN A 120 -22.85 -4.33 -1.33
C GLN A 120 -22.76 -4.40 0.19
N PRO A 121 -22.56 -5.59 0.78
CA PRO A 121 -22.42 -5.73 2.23
C PRO A 121 -21.27 -4.88 2.76
N ALA A 122 -21.44 -4.35 3.98
CA ALA A 122 -20.42 -3.53 4.62
C ALA A 122 -19.11 -4.32 4.76
N PRO A 123 -17.96 -3.73 4.39
CA PRO A 123 -16.68 -4.41 4.48
C PRO A 123 -16.28 -4.61 5.94
N ALA A 124 -15.88 -5.84 6.29
CA ALA A 124 -15.54 -6.22 7.66
C ALA A 124 -14.14 -5.78 8.12
N THR A 125 -13.27 -5.41 7.18
CA THR A 125 -11.87 -5.09 7.50
C THR A 125 -11.74 -3.63 7.95
N PRO A 126 -11.23 -3.36 9.16
CA PRO A 126 -10.96 -2.00 9.59
C PRO A 126 -9.86 -1.39 8.71
N ALA A 127 -10.13 -0.22 8.15
CA ALA A 127 -9.22 0.52 7.29
C ALA A 127 -9.00 1.94 7.84
N PRO A 128 -7.80 2.54 7.62
CA PRO A 128 -7.52 3.89 8.08
C PRO A 128 -8.36 4.92 7.29
N LEU A 129 -9.42 5.43 7.93
CA LEU A 129 -10.39 6.34 7.32
C LEU A 129 -9.73 7.59 6.71
N ALA A 130 -8.75 8.18 7.41
CA ALA A 130 -8.03 9.37 6.94
C ALA A 130 -7.30 9.12 5.62
N SER A 131 -6.65 7.96 5.46
CA SER A 131 -5.96 7.61 4.22
C SER A 131 -6.93 7.38 3.07
N LEU A 132 -8.06 6.71 3.33
CA LEU A 132 -9.10 6.49 2.32
C LEU A 132 -9.75 7.81 1.86
N LEU A 133 -9.95 8.76 2.77
CA LEU A 133 -10.47 10.09 2.40
C LEU A 133 -9.47 10.88 1.55
N ARG A 134 -8.17 10.79 1.83
CA ARG A 134 -7.12 11.39 0.96
C ARG A 134 -7.08 10.72 -0.41
N GLU A 135 -7.21 9.40 -0.46
CA GLU A 135 -7.27 8.65 -1.72
C GLU A 135 -8.50 9.06 -2.56
N LEU A 136 -9.67 9.13 -1.93
CA LEU A 136 -10.90 9.60 -2.57
C LEU A 136 -10.77 11.05 -3.05
N ASP A 137 -10.09 11.89 -2.27
CA ASP A 137 -9.80 13.27 -2.65
C ASP A 137 -8.94 13.34 -3.91
N ALA A 138 -7.91 12.52 -4.00
CA ALA A 138 -7.07 12.46 -5.19
C ALA A 138 -7.78 11.89 -6.44
N GLN A 139 -8.77 11.01 -6.26
CA GLN A 139 -9.45 10.31 -7.37
C GLN A 139 -10.63 11.08 -7.96
N LEU A 140 -11.36 11.85 -7.14
CA LEU A 140 -12.56 12.55 -7.60
C LEU A 140 -12.22 13.78 -8.46
N PRO A 141 -13.02 14.07 -9.50
CA PRO A 141 -12.86 15.27 -10.31
C PRO A 141 -13.01 16.56 -9.49
N ALA A 142 -12.31 17.61 -9.93
CA ALA A 142 -12.45 18.95 -9.35
C ALA A 142 -13.92 19.43 -9.45
N GLY A 143 -14.45 19.96 -8.35
CA GLY A 143 -15.81 20.48 -8.27
C GLY A 143 -16.88 19.47 -7.81
N THR A 144 -16.54 18.19 -7.64
CA THR A 144 -17.45 17.18 -7.05
C THR A 144 -17.75 17.54 -5.59
N ALA A 145 -19.04 17.71 -5.22
CA ALA A 145 -19.42 17.89 -3.82
C ALA A 145 -19.25 16.56 -3.06
N LEU A 146 -18.52 16.58 -1.93
CA LEU A 146 -18.25 15.37 -1.14
C LEU A 146 -18.93 15.46 0.23
N THR A 147 -19.78 14.48 0.53
CA THR A 147 -20.42 14.30 1.83
C THR A 147 -19.86 13.05 2.51
N VAL A 148 -19.44 13.19 3.76
CA VAL A 148 -18.78 12.11 4.52
C VAL A 148 -19.55 11.86 5.80
N HIS A 149 -20.05 10.64 5.96
CA HIS A 149 -20.74 10.16 7.15
C HIS A 149 -19.79 9.30 7.98
N VAL A 150 -19.50 9.75 9.21
CA VAL A 150 -18.58 9.06 10.13
C VAL A 150 -19.22 8.83 11.50
N PRO A 151 -18.80 7.78 12.22
CA PRO A 151 -19.21 7.59 13.60
C PRO A 151 -18.58 8.64 14.50
N ASP A 152 -19.29 8.97 15.58
CA ASP A 152 -18.83 9.79 16.69
C ASP A 152 -18.97 8.96 17.98
N PRO A 153 -17.86 8.51 18.60
CA PRO A 153 -16.48 8.94 18.35
C PRO A 153 -15.86 8.34 17.08
N LEU A 154 -14.91 9.08 16.47
CA LEU A 154 -14.21 8.71 15.24
C LEU A 154 -13.00 7.80 15.52
N PRO A 155 -12.96 6.56 15.00
CA PRO A 155 -11.82 5.66 15.16
C PRO A 155 -10.77 5.85 14.05
N GLY A 156 -9.58 5.29 14.26
CA GLY A 156 -8.52 5.21 13.25
C GLY A 156 -7.77 6.53 13.02
N LEU A 157 -7.75 7.40 14.02
CA LEU A 157 -6.98 8.65 13.98
C LEU A 157 -5.47 8.39 13.87
N ASP A 158 -4.80 9.18 13.03
CA ASP A 158 -3.36 9.13 12.78
C ASP A 158 -2.58 10.28 13.45
N GLY A 159 -3.25 11.08 14.28
CA GLY A 159 -2.66 12.19 15.02
C GLY A 159 -2.50 13.49 14.22
N ALA A 160 -2.89 13.50 12.94
CA ALA A 160 -2.93 14.70 12.12
C ALA A 160 -4.38 15.10 11.81
N ARG A 161 -4.62 16.40 11.63
CA ARG A 161 -5.91 16.87 11.11
C ARG A 161 -6.01 16.55 9.63
N LEU A 162 -7.15 16.02 9.19
CA LEU A 162 -7.36 15.66 7.79
C LEU A 162 -7.37 16.93 6.93
N GLN A 163 -6.58 16.92 5.85
CA GLN A 163 -6.52 17.99 4.87
C GLN A 163 -6.96 17.46 3.52
N LEU A 164 -7.91 18.14 2.88
CA LEU A 164 -8.48 17.76 1.58
C LEU A 164 -8.46 18.97 0.64
N SER A 165 -8.40 18.72 -0.66
CA SER A 165 -8.37 19.76 -1.70
C SER A 165 -9.71 20.48 -1.88
N ARG A 166 -10.79 19.92 -1.33
CA ARG A 166 -12.17 20.41 -1.46
C ARG A 166 -12.88 20.58 -0.13
N PRO A 167 -13.92 21.43 -0.06
CA PRO A 167 -14.83 21.45 1.08
C PRO A 167 -15.59 20.12 1.16
N VAL A 168 -15.77 19.64 2.39
CA VAL A 168 -16.49 18.39 2.67
C VAL A 168 -17.64 18.65 3.62
N GLN A 169 -18.83 18.15 3.28
CA GLN A 169 -19.95 18.11 4.21
C GLN A 169 -19.73 16.97 5.20
N TRP A 170 -19.25 17.32 6.38
CA TRP A 170 -18.89 16.37 7.43
C TRP A 170 -20.09 16.08 8.33
N GLN A 171 -20.58 14.84 8.32
CA GLN A 171 -21.74 14.39 9.11
C GLN A 171 -21.30 13.36 10.15
N ALA A 172 -21.27 13.80 11.41
CA ALA A 172 -20.96 12.95 12.56
C ALA A 172 -22.22 12.30 13.11
N HIS A 173 -22.21 10.97 13.24
CA HIS A 173 -23.33 10.17 13.72
C HIS A 173 -22.98 9.52 15.06
N ALA A 174 -23.74 9.84 16.10
CA ALA A 174 -23.51 9.30 17.43
C ALA A 174 -23.61 7.77 17.42
N MET A 175 -22.55 7.11 17.90
CA MET A 175 -22.47 5.66 17.94
C MET A 175 -21.71 5.22 19.18
N THR A 176 -22.22 4.20 19.85
CA THR A 176 -21.49 3.56 20.94
C THR A 176 -20.39 2.68 20.35
N LEU A 177 -19.15 3.16 20.35
CA LEU A 177 -18.01 2.30 20.08
C LEU A 177 -17.86 1.31 21.24
N ALA A 178 -17.87 0.01 20.92
CA ALA A 178 -17.44 -0.99 21.88
C ALA A 178 -15.97 -0.72 22.22
N SER A 179 -15.73 -0.20 23.43
CA SER A 179 -14.37 0.01 23.92
C SER A 179 -13.72 -1.36 24.11
N ALA A 180 -12.96 -1.81 23.12
CA ALA A 180 -12.03 -2.91 23.27
C ALA A 180 -10.90 -2.43 24.17
N GLN A 181 -11.13 -2.44 25.49
CA GLN A 181 -10.07 -2.29 26.47
C GLN A 181 -9.14 -3.49 26.30
N THR A 182 -8.13 -3.33 25.46
CA THR A 182 -7.05 -4.30 25.40
C THR A 182 -6.20 -4.02 26.64
N THR A 183 -6.53 -4.70 27.74
CA THR A 183 -5.70 -4.69 28.93
C THR A 183 -4.38 -5.33 28.56
N MET A 184 -3.39 -4.50 28.22
CA MET A 184 -2.06 -4.97 27.85
C MET A 184 -1.39 -5.53 29.10
N ALA A 185 -0.90 -6.76 29.02
CA ALA A 185 -0.19 -7.36 30.14
C ALA A 185 1.08 -6.55 30.47
N PRO A 186 1.39 -6.32 31.76
CA PRO A 186 2.58 -5.59 32.17
C PRO A 186 3.85 -6.30 31.69
N PRO A 187 4.97 -5.56 31.54
CA PRO A 187 6.18 -6.12 30.95
C PRO A 187 6.79 -7.16 31.89
N ARG A 188 7.13 -8.32 31.35
CA ARG A 188 7.84 -9.37 32.09
C ARG A 188 9.34 -9.15 32.02
N LEU A 189 9.92 -8.79 33.15
CA LEU A 189 11.36 -8.65 33.34
C LEU A 189 12.00 -9.99 33.73
N ARG A 190 13.05 -10.42 33.04
CA ARG A 190 13.73 -11.66 33.36
C ARG A 190 15.16 -11.37 33.80
N VAL A 191 15.43 -11.56 35.10
CA VAL A 191 16.75 -11.25 35.67
C VAL A 191 17.70 -12.40 35.43
N HIS A 192 18.89 -12.10 34.91
CA HIS A 192 19.96 -13.07 34.75
C HIS A 192 20.38 -13.69 36.09
N ALA A 193 20.66 -14.99 36.12
CA ALA A 193 21.00 -15.73 37.36
C ALA A 193 22.18 -15.11 38.14
N GLU A 194 23.16 -14.54 37.44
CA GLU A 194 24.34 -13.91 38.06
C GLU A 194 24.14 -12.45 38.47
N ALA A 195 22.91 -11.94 38.48
CA ALA A 195 22.65 -10.57 38.90
C ALA A 195 22.86 -10.40 40.43
N PRO A 196 23.34 -9.22 40.88
CA PRO A 196 23.46 -8.90 42.30
C PRO A 196 22.16 -9.12 43.06
N ALA A 197 22.24 -9.55 44.33
CA ALA A 197 21.06 -9.85 45.14
C ALA A 197 20.16 -8.61 45.33
N SER A 198 20.75 -7.42 45.49
CA SER A 198 20.02 -6.14 45.56
C SER A 198 19.23 -5.86 44.28
N ALA A 199 19.87 -6.03 43.12
CA ALA A 199 19.23 -5.89 41.81
C ALA A 199 18.06 -6.88 41.64
N ARG A 200 18.24 -8.14 42.01
CA ARG A 200 17.17 -9.16 41.99
C ARG A 200 16.00 -8.77 42.90
N HIS A 201 16.29 -8.31 44.11
CA HIS A 201 15.27 -7.89 45.07
C HIS A 201 14.47 -6.69 44.54
N TRP A 202 15.16 -5.67 44.01
CA TRP A 202 14.52 -4.47 43.48
C TRP A 202 13.64 -4.78 42.27
N ILE A 203 14.14 -5.57 41.31
CA ILE A 203 13.34 -5.98 40.13
C ILE A 203 12.15 -6.86 40.54
N GLY A 204 12.32 -7.75 41.52
CA GLY A 204 11.24 -8.55 42.05
C GLY A 204 10.17 -7.72 42.79
N ALA A 205 10.56 -6.63 43.45
CA ALA A 205 9.62 -5.67 44.03
C ALA A 205 8.89 -4.88 42.92
N LEU A 206 9.61 -4.44 41.89
CA LEU A 206 9.09 -3.72 40.73
C LEU A 206 8.03 -4.54 39.98
N GLN A 207 8.28 -5.81 39.72
CA GLN A 207 7.32 -6.70 39.07
C GLN A 207 6.04 -6.91 39.88
N ARG A 208 6.18 -7.12 41.20
CA ARG A 208 5.03 -7.28 42.11
C ARG A 208 4.17 -6.01 42.19
N ALA A 209 4.79 -4.85 42.01
CA ALA A 209 4.06 -3.58 41.97
C ALA A 209 3.29 -3.38 40.66
N TRP A 210 3.76 -3.94 39.53
CA TRP A 210 3.07 -3.85 38.24
C TRP A 210 2.05 -4.96 37.98
N SER A 211 2.23 -6.13 38.57
CA SER A 211 1.40 -7.30 38.32
C SER A 211 1.13 -8.08 39.60
N PRO A 212 -0.11 -8.56 39.80
CA PRO A 212 -0.41 -9.49 40.89
C PRO A 212 0.17 -10.90 40.66
N GLN A 213 0.75 -11.17 39.48
CA GLN A 213 1.40 -12.44 39.18
C GLN A 213 2.73 -12.60 39.93
N PRO A 214 3.13 -13.84 40.28
CA PRO A 214 4.43 -14.08 40.88
C PRO A 214 5.56 -13.57 39.97
N ALA A 215 6.62 -13.06 40.60
CA ALA A 215 7.80 -12.59 39.88
C ALA A 215 8.33 -13.70 38.96
N ALA A 216 8.74 -13.32 37.75
CA ALA A 216 9.23 -14.29 36.78
C ALA A 216 10.51 -14.96 37.32
N ALA A 217 10.63 -16.28 37.11
CA ALA A 217 11.81 -17.02 37.50
C ALA A 217 13.08 -16.41 36.88
N GLU A 218 14.20 -16.53 37.58
CA GLU A 218 15.50 -16.12 37.06
C GLU A 218 15.78 -16.78 35.71
N LEU A 219 16.51 -16.09 34.84
CA LEU A 219 17.01 -16.64 33.58
C LEU A 219 18.31 -17.40 33.86
N PRO A 220 18.36 -18.72 33.62
CA PRO A 220 19.63 -19.45 33.60
C PRO A 220 20.63 -18.80 32.64
N ALA A 221 21.92 -18.91 32.96
CA ALA A 221 22.99 -18.17 32.26
C ALA A 221 22.99 -18.34 30.73
N ASP A 222 22.67 -19.55 30.25
CA ASP A 222 22.71 -19.89 28.82
C ASP A 222 21.35 -19.78 28.11
N THR A 223 20.36 -19.17 28.76
CA THR A 223 19.00 -19.09 28.20
C THR A 223 18.68 -17.69 27.71
N LEU A 224 17.89 -17.63 26.63
CA LEU A 224 17.39 -16.38 26.06
C LEU A 224 15.95 -16.12 26.56
N PRO A 225 15.56 -14.85 26.77
CA PRO A 225 14.19 -14.49 27.09
C PRO A 225 13.22 -14.85 25.96
N ALA A 226 11.96 -15.13 26.30
CA ALA A 226 10.91 -15.34 25.32
C ALA A 226 10.51 -14.03 24.62
N ARG A 227 9.81 -14.14 23.48
CA ARG A 227 9.35 -12.97 22.71
C ARG A 227 8.40 -12.11 23.55
N GLY A 228 8.73 -10.82 23.70
CA GLY A 228 7.96 -9.87 24.51
C GLY A 228 8.42 -9.77 25.98
N GLU A 229 9.35 -10.62 26.42
CA GLU A 229 10.04 -10.45 27.70
C GLU A 229 11.23 -9.51 27.56
N ILE A 230 11.59 -8.83 28.65
CA ILE A 230 12.72 -7.91 28.73
C ILE A 230 13.80 -8.56 29.58
N ALA A 231 14.98 -8.79 29.01
CA ALA A 231 16.13 -9.34 29.72
C ALA A 231 16.70 -8.27 30.67
N VAL A 232 17.08 -8.66 31.87
CA VAL A 232 17.65 -7.76 32.87
C VAL A 232 19.05 -8.21 33.24
N TRP A 233 20.02 -7.41 32.83
CA TRP A 233 21.45 -7.54 33.11
C TRP A 233 21.85 -6.58 34.23
N GLY A 234 21.72 -7.02 35.49
CA GLY A 234 22.00 -6.18 36.67
C GLY A 234 23.48 -5.90 36.93
N ARG A 235 24.35 -6.07 35.95
CA ARG A 235 25.81 -5.89 36.04
C ARG A 235 26.27 -4.81 35.06
N THR A 236 27.49 -4.32 35.27
CA THR A 236 28.08 -3.24 34.46
C THR A 236 29.00 -3.75 33.36
N ASP A 237 29.25 -5.06 33.30
CA ASP A 237 30.10 -5.70 32.28
C ASP A 237 29.34 -5.99 30.98
N ALA A 238 30.09 -6.40 29.96
CA ALA A 238 29.56 -6.63 28.64
C ALA A 238 28.54 -7.79 28.62
N LEU A 239 27.49 -7.62 27.82
CA LEU A 239 26.48 -8.64 27.60
C LEU A 239 27.10 -9.89 26.92
N PRO A 240 26.67 -11.11 27.26
CA PRO A 240 27.10 -12.33 26.56
C PRO A 240 26.79 -12.27 25.06
N ALA A 241 27.60 -12.93 24.22
CA ALA A 241 27.46 -12.91 22.77
C ALA A 241 26.07 -13.37 22.29
N ALA A 242 25.47 -14.36 22.95
CA ALA A 242 24.12 -14.83 22.67
C ALA A 242 23.06 -13.74 22.91
N TRP A 243 23.18 -12.98 24.00
CA TRP A 243 22.27 -11.87 24.32
C TRP A 243 22.48 -10.67 23.39
N GLN A 244 23.71 -10.41 22.96
CA GLN A 244 24.00 -9.39 21.95
C GLN A 244 23.40 -9.72 20.58
N ALA A 245 23.45 -11.00 20.17
CA ALA A 245 22.79 -11.45 18.94
C ALA A 245 21.26 -11.32 19.05
N TRP A 246 20.68 -11.83 20.14
CA TRP A 246 19.24 -11.71 20.40
C TRP A 246 18.75 -10.25 20.45
N LEU A 247 19.52 -9.36 21.08
CA LEU A 247 19.25 -7.93 21.09
C LEU A 247 19.23 -7.37 19.66
N ARG A 248 20.22 -7.68 18.82
CA ARG A 248 20.24 -7.24 17.42
C ARG A 248 19.03 -7.73 16.61
N ASP A 249 18.51 -8.90 16.93
CA ASP A 249 17.36 -9.51 16.25
C ASP A 249 15.99 -9.02 16.75
N GLY A 250 15.94 -8.04 17.66
CA GLY A 250 14.69 -7.44 18.14
C GLY A 250 14.41 -7.61 19.64
N GLY A 251 15.35 -8.20 20.39
CA GLY A 251 15.27 -8.32 21.84
C GLY A 251 15.25 -6.96 22.56
N SER A 252 14.84 -6.96 23.83
CA SER A 252 14.93 -5.79 24.71
C SER A 252 15.72 -6.16 25.97
N VAL A 253 16.77 -5.40 26.27
CA VAL A 253 17.66 -5.64 27.42
C VAL A 253 17.74 -4.39 28.29
N MET A 254 17.62 -4.54 29.61
CA MET A 254 17.89 -3.51 30.60
C MET A 254 19.20 -3.82 31.33
N THR A 255 20.15 -2.88 31.34
CA THR A 255 21.51 -3.06 31.89
C THR A 255 21.88 -2.00 32.91
N ALA A 256 22.70 -2.36 33.91
CA ALA A 256 23.31 -1.43 34.85
C ALA A 256 24.58 -0.73 34.30
N ALA A 257 25.03 -1.13 33.11
CA ALA A 257 26.16 -0.52 32.43
C ALA A 257 25.91 0.95 32.06
N LYS A 258 27.00 1.72 31.94
CA LYS A 258 26.93 3.11 31.48
C LYS A 258 26.37 3.18 30.05
N PRO A 259 25.56 4.20 29.74
CA PRO A 259 25.04 4.39 28.39
C PRO A 259 26.17 4.71 27.41
N ASP A 260 26.00 4.28 26.17
CA ASP A 260 26.84 4.68 25.04
C ASP A 260 26.53 6.13 24.62
N ALA A 261 27.43 6.78 23.88
CA ALA A 261 27.27 8.14 23.38
C ALA A 261 26.06 8.28 22.43
N ALA A 262 25.66 7.21 21.75
CA ALA A 262 24.49 7.17 20.87
C ALA A 262 23.14 7.01 21.63
N ALA A 263 23.17 6.83 22.95
CA ALA A 263 21.97 6.60 23.74
C ALA A 263 21.21 7.91 24.05
N THR A 264 19.89 7.84 24.00
CA THR A 264 18.98 8.97 24.27
C THR A 264 18.39 8.87 25.67
N VAL A 265 18.24 9.98 26.38
CA VAL A 265 17.61 10.00 27.72
C VAL A 265 16.10 9.82 27.56
N VAL A 266 15.53 8.79 28.18
CA VAL A 266 14.08 8.49 28.17
C VAL A 266 13.42 8.82 29.51
N LEU A 267 14.18 8.80 30.60
CA LEU A 267 13.67 9.10 31.93
C LEU A 267 14.61 10.02 32.70
N ARG A 268 14.03 10.98 33.43
CA ARG A 268 14.73 11.89 34.34
C ARG A 268 14.12 11.80 35.74
N SER A 269 14.92 12.10 36.75
CA SER A 269 14.48 12.21 38.14
C SER A 269 13.61 13.46 38.35
N ALA A 270 13.01 13.60 39.53
CA ALA A 270 12.27 14.80 39.92
C ALA A 270 13.14 16.08 39.88
N GLU A 271 14.44 15.94 40.11
CA GLU A 271 15.45 17.00 40.06
C GLU A 271 15.99 17.24 38.64
N GLY A 272 15.49 16.51 37.62
CA GLY A 272 15.88 16.65 36.22
C GLY A 272 17.13 15.87 35.81
N ALA A 273 17.76 15.13 36.72
CA ALA A 273 18.92 14.30 36.43
C ALA A 273 18.54 13.10 35.55
N PRO A 274 19.33 12.73 34.52
CA PRO A 274 18.99 11.59 33.67
C PRO A 274 19.13 10.26 34.44
N LEU A 275 18.12 9.40 34.33
CA LEU A 275 18.06 8.11 35.03
C LEU A 275 18.08 6.92 34.07
N LEU A 276 17.33 6.99 32.97
CA LEU A 276 17.24 5.89 32.00
C LEU A 276 17.60 6.39 30.62
N TRP A 277 18.47 5.65 29.94
CA TRP A 277 18.82 5.87 28.56
C TRP A 277 18.31 4.72 27.69
N GLN A 278 17.99 5.01 26.44
CA GLN A 278 17.60 4.05 25.44
C GLN A 278 18.47 4.19 24.19
N GLN A 279 18.94 3.06 23.68
CA GLN A 279 19.68 2.93 22.44
C GLN A 279 19.04 1.84 21.57
N ARG A 280 18.96 2.08 20.26
CA ARG A 280 18.61 1.03 19.30
C ARG A 280 19.87 0.26 18.90
N VAL A 281 19.78 -1.06 18.96
CA VAL A 281 20.86 -1.97 18.56
C VAL A 281 20.26 -2.98 17.57
N GLY A 282 20.56 -2.82 16.28
CA GLY A 282 19.86 -3.56 15.22
C GLY A 282 18.34 -3.28 15.26
N GLN A 283 17.55 -4.33 15.39
CA GLN A 283 16.10 -4.24 15.57
C GLN A 283 15.65 -4.12 17.03
N GLY A 284 16.54 -4.34 18.00
CA GLY A 284 16.20 -4.33 19.42
C GLY A 284 16.46 -3.01 20.15
N ARG A 285 16.21 -3.05 21.46
CA ARG A 285 16.29 -1.90 22.37
C ARG A 285 17.15 -2.23 23.59
N LEU A 286 18.20 -1.44 23.80
CA LEU A 286 19.03 -1.47 25.00
C LEU A 286 18.64 -0.31 25.92
N LEU A 287 18.30 -0.62 27.16
CA LEU A 287 17.93 0.33 28.19
C LEU A 287 19.02 0.35 29.27
N SER A 288 19.68 1.48 29.45
CA SER A 288 20.75 1.62 30.45
C SER A 288 20.24 2.41 31.65
N LEU A 289 20.18 1.76 32.81
CA LEU A 289 19.88 2.35 34.11
C LEU A 289 21.18 2.30 34.94
N PRO A 290 22.12 3.25 34.75
CA PRO A 290 23.42 3.20 35.38
C PRO A 290 23.32 3.33 36.90
N GLY A 291 24.23 2.64 37.60
CA GLY A 291 24.35 2.69 39.05
C GLY A 291 23.96 1.37 39.73
N GLN A 292 23.98 1.39 41.06
CA GLN A 292 23.59 0.21 41.84
C GLN A 292 22.07 0.18 41.98
N TRP A 293 21.46 -0.95 41.61
CA TRP A 293 20.03 -1.18 41.76
C TRP A 293 19.70 -1.64 43.17
N ASP A 294 19.97 -0.76 44.13
CA ASP A 294 19.70 -0.97 45.53
C ASP A 294 18.91 0.22 46.08
N ALA A 295 17.65 -0.03 46.43
CA ALA A 295 16.82 0.99 47.05
C ALA A 295 17.39 1.44 48.40
N ALA A 296 18.22 0.66 49.10
CA ALA A 296 18.83 1.07 50.37
C ALA A 296 19.80 2.25 50.20
N HIS A 297 20.54 2.29 49.09
CA HIS A 297 21.60 3.27 48.85
C HIS A 297 21.29 4.27 47.73
N ASN A 298 20.28 4.00 46.90
CA ASN A 298 19.89 4.86 45.79
C ASN A 298 18.50 5.46 46.03
N GLY A 299 18.47 6.71 46.49
CA GLY A 299 17.23 7.45 46.78
C GLY A 299 16.32 7.61 45.56
N ALA A 300 16.88 7.72 44.35
CA ALA A 300 16.10 7.85 43.12
C ALA A 300 15.22 6.60 42.86
N LEU A 301 15.68 5.41 43.28
CA LEU A 301 14.93 4.16 43.11
C LEU A 301 13.76 4.00 44.09
N ARG A 302 13.66 4.86 45.11
CA ARG A 302 12.54 4.89 46.06
C ARG A 302 11.39 5.80 45.63
N ASP A 303 11.59 6.62 44.60
CA ASP A 303 10.56 7.54 44.13
C ASP A 303 9.38 6.75 43.53
N ALA A 304 8.18 6.95 44.09
CA ALA A 304 6.97 6.32 43.60
C ALA A 304 6.65 6.70 42.13
N ARG A 305 7.08 7.89 41.67
CA ARG A 305 6.91 8.32 40.28
C ARG A 305 7.79 7.53 39.32
N LEU A 306 8.96 7.06 39.78
CA LEU A 306 9.87 6.25 38.98
C LEU A 306 9.18 4.96 38.53
N LEU A 307 8.42 4.31 39.41
CA LEU A 307 7.71 3.07 39.10
C LEU A 307 6.79 3.23 37.87
N GLN A 308 5.96 4.27 37.89
CA GLN A 308 5.02 4.56 36.81
C GLN A 308 5.76 5.01 35.54
N ALA A 309 6.77 5.87 35.69
CA ALA A 309 7.49 6.42 34.56
C ALA A 309 8.37 5.36 33.86
N LEU A 310 8.94 4.42 34.62
CA LEU A 310 9.66 3.25 34.09
C LEU A 310 8.71 2.30 33.35
N LEU A 311 7.51 2.06 33.87
CA LEU A 311 6.49 1.27 33.18
C LEU A 311 6.13 1.91 31.82
N LEU A 312 5.89 3.22 31.79
CA LEU A 312 5.61 3.98 30.57
C LEU A 312 6.80 3.99 29.60
N ALA A 313 8.04 3.99 30.09
CA ALA A 313 9.23 3.92 29.25
C ALA A 313 9.39 2.53 28.61
N LEU A 314 9.10 1.46 29.35
CA LEU A 314 9.20 0.07 28.87
C LEU A 314 8.05 -0.30 27.93
N GLN A 315 6.84 0.18 28.25
CA GLN A 315 5.61 -0.01 27.50
C GLN A 315 4.95 1.35 27.22
N PRO A 316 5.44 2.09 26.20
CA PRO A 316 4.81 3.36 25.84
C PRO A 316 3.35 3.12 25.48
N PRO A 317 2.41 3.94 25.97
CA PRO A 317 1.00 3.80 25.64
C PRO A 317 0.84 3.94 24.12
N SER A 318 -0.02 3.12 23.54
CA SER A 318 -0.42 3.34 22.15
C SER A 318 -1.07 4.72 22.04
N PRO A 319 -0.75 5.53 21.02
CA PRO A 319 -1.37 6.83 20.85
C PRO A 319 -2.90 6.64 20.77
N PRO A 320 -3.68 7.57 21.35
CA PRO A 320 -5.13 7.51 21.25
C PRO A 320 -5.53 7.51 19.77
N ARG A 321 -6.32 6.51 19.37
CA ARG A 321 -6.78 6.34 17.99
C ARG A 321 -8.26 6.63 17.81
N VAL A 322 -8.87 7.23 18.82
CA VAL A 322 -10.29 7.59 18.89
C VAL A 322 -10.39 9.02 19.41
N GLY A 323 -11.29 9.81 18.83
CA GLY A 323 -11.53 11.20 19.23
C GLY A 323 -12.85 11.72 18.66
N ASP A 324 -13.24 12.94 19.03
CA ASP A 324 -14.51 13.52 18.62
C ASP A 324 -14.54 13.77 17.11
N ALA A 325 -15.57 13.25 16.43
CA ALA A 325 -15.65 13.35 14.97
C ALA A 325 -15.68 14.81 14.50
N ARG A 326 -16.31 15.71 15.26
CA ARG A 326 -16.46 17.13 14.93
C ARG A 326 -15.13 17.89 14.93
N ASP A 327 -14.28 17.64 15.91
CA ASP A 327 -12.97 18.30 16.01
C ASP A 327 -12.03 17.87 14.87
N HIS A 328 -12.19 16.62 14.44
CA HIS A 328 -11.45 16.02 13.33
C HIS A 328 -12.05 16.29 11.94
N ALA A 329 -13.02 17.20 11.81
CA ALA A 329 -13.53 17.62 10.50
C ALA A 329 -12.38 18.11 9.60
N PRO A 330 -12.39 17.75 8.30
CA PRO A 330 -11.31 18.07 7.38
C PRO A 330 -11.16 19.58 7.15
N GLN A 331 -9.92 20.04 7.08
CA GLN A 331 -9.57 21.38 6.63
C GLN A 331 -9.35 21.38 5.13
N GLN A 332 -9.88 22.40 4.47
CA GLN A 332 -9.53 22.64 3.08
C GLN A 332 -8.09 23.17 3.00
N ALA A 333 -7.26 22.53 2.18
CA ALA A 333 -5.89 22.95 1.94
C ALA A 333 -5.59 22.95 0.44
N VAL A 334 -4.68 23.82 0.01
CA VAL A 334 -4.16 23.79 -1.36
C VAL A 334 -3.17 22.63 -1.45
N LEU A 335 -3.65 21.50 -1.96
CA LEU A 335 -2.83 20.32 -2.20
C LEU A 335 -2.32 20.33 -3.65
N PRO A 336 -1.12 19.77 -3.92
CA PRO A 336 -0.65 19.59 -5.29
C PRO A 336 -1.67 18.78 -6.08
N ALA A 337 -2.04 19.28 -7.26
CA ALA A 337 -3.01 18.63 -8.13
C ALA A 337 -2.54 17.21 -8.44
N THR A 338 -3.23 16.22 -7.88
CA THR A 338 -2.96 14.82 -8.18
C THR A 338 -3.66 14.54 -9.50
N ALA A 339 -2.90 14.17 -10.53
CA ALA A 339 -3.49 13.86 -11.83
C ALA A 339 -4.46 12.68 -11.68
N ALA A 340 -5.70 12.85 -12.14
CA ALA A 340 -6.70 11.79 -12.12
C ALA A 340 -6.13 10.51 -12.76
N ALA A 341 -6.50 9.36 -12.19
CA ALA A 341 -6.01 8.08 -12.66
C ALA A 341 -6.31 7.91 -14.17
N PRO A 342 -5.30 7.62 -15.01
CA PRO A 342 -5.48 7.51 -16.45
C PRO A 342 -6.43 6.34 -16.78
N ARG A 343 -7.43 6.58 -17.63
CA ARG A 343 -8.40 5.55 -18.06
C ARG A 343 -7.84 4.77 -19.24
N GLU A 344 -7.55 3.49 -19.05
CA GLU A 344 -6.99 2.65 -20.10
C GLU A 344 -8.00 2.27 -21.18
N LEU A 345 -7.58 2.33 -22.45
CA LEU A 345 -8.39 1.94 -23.61
C LEU A 345 -8.21 0.45 -23.99
N THR A 346 -7.42 -0.30 -23.23
CA THR A 346 -7.08 -1.72 -23.44
C THR A 346 -8.29 -2.60 -23.82
N PRO A 347 -9.43 -2.60 -23.09
CA PRO A 347 -10.56 -3.48 -23.44
C PRO A 347 -11.21 -3.13 -24.78
N TRP A 348 -11.34 -1.84 -25.11
CA TRP A 348 -11.87 -1.38 -26.39
C TRP A 348 -10.92 -1.70 -27.55
N LEU A 349 -9.61 -1.60 -27.31
CA LEU A 349 -8.59 -1.99 -28.29
C LEU A 349 -8.60 -3.49 -28.57
N LEU A 350 -8.77 -4.33 -27.54
CA LEU A 350 -8.91 -5.78 -27.72
C LEU A 350 -10.12 -6.12 -28.60
N LEU A 351 -11.27 -5.50 -28.35
CA LEU A 351 -12.47 -5.68 -29.17
C LEU A 351 -12.21 -5.26 -30.63
N ALA A 352 -11.58 -4.11 -30.85
CA ALA A 352 -11.22 -3.63 -32.18
C ALA A 352 -10.24 -4.59 -32.90
N ILE A 353 -9.26 -5.15 -32.20
CA ILE A 353 -8.31 -6.14 -32.74
C ILE A 353 -9.05 -7.41 -33.18
N VAL A 354 -9.98 -7.93 -32.37
CA VAL A 354 -10.78 -9.12 -32.71
C VAL A 354 -11.63 -8.86 -33.95
N LEU A 355 -12.27 -7.69 -34.06
CA LEU A 355 -13.06 -7.31 -35.23
C LEU A 355 -12.18 -7.19 -36.49
N LEU A 356 -11.01 -6.54 -36.38
CA LEU A 356 -10.05 -6.44 -37.49
C LEU A 356 -9.53 -7.81 -37.93
N PHE A 357 -9.27 -8.71 -36.99
CA PHE A 357 -8.83 -10.07 -37.28
C PHE A 357 -9.92 -10.89 -37.98
N ALA A 358 -11.17 -10.80 -37.53
CA ALA A 358 -12.30 -11.45 -38.18
C ALA A 358 -12.50 -10.92 -39.62
N LEU A 359 -12.34 -9.61 -39.82
CA LEU A 359 -12.41 -8.97 -41.13
C LEU A 359 -11.27 -9.42 -42.05
N GLU A 360 -10.04 -9.47 -41.54
CA GLU A 360 -8.87 -10.02 -42.25
C GLU A 360 -9.14 -11.46 -42.71
N ARG A 361 -9.60 -12.32 -41.79
CA ARG A 361 -9.88 -13.73 -42.07
C ARG A 361 -11.01 -13.92 -43.08
N GLY A 362 -12.04 -13.07 -42.99
CA GLY A 362 -13.15 -13.03 -43.95
C GLY A 362 -12.71 -12.61 -45.35
N MET A 363 -11.86 -11.58 -45.46
CA MET A 363 -11.34 -11.13 -46.75
C MET A 363 -10.37 -12.13 -47.38
N ALA A 364 -9.46 -12.70 -46.58
CA ALA A 364 -8.51 -13.71 -47.05
C ALA A 364 -9.21 -14.98 -47.56
N SER A 365 -10.27 -15.42 -46.86
CA SER A 365 -11.05 -16.61 -47.26
C SER A 365 -11.99 -16.37 -48.46
N ARG A 366 -12.36 -15.12 -48.76
CA ARG A 366 -13.09 -14.74 -49.98
C ARG A 366 -12.17 -14.58 -51.18
N ALA A 367 -10.97 -14.02 -50.99
CA ALA A 367 -9.95 -13.91 -52.03
C ALA A 367 -9.54 -15.30 -52.56
N ALA A 368 -9.41 -16.29 -51.67
CA ALA A 368 -9.12 -17.68 -52.05
C ALA A 368 -10.25 -18.39 -52.81
N ARG A 369 -11.47 -17.84 -52.83
CA ARG A 369 -12.67 -18.44 -53.45
C ARG A 369 -13.11 -17.77 -54.75
N ARG A 370 -12.41 -16.73 -55.23
CA ARG A 370 -12.71 -16.17 -56.56
C ARG A 370 -12.15 -17.13 -57.62
N PRO A 371 -12.99 -17.76 -58.47
CA PRO A 371 -12.48 -18.44 -59.66
C PRO A 371 -11.84 -17.39 -60.58
N ALA A 372 -10.67 -17.74 -61.10
CA ALA A 372 -9.87 -16.92 -62.02
C ALA A 372 -10.54 -16.75 -63.38
#